data_AF-A0AAV4FIN8-F1
#
_entry.id   AF-A0AAV4FIN8-F1
#
_cell.length_a   1.000
_cell.length_b   1.000
_cell.length_c   1.000
_cell.angle_alpha   90.00
_cell.angle_beta   90.00
_cell.angle_gamma   90.00
#
_symmetry.space_group_name_H-M   'P 1'
#
loop_
_entity.id
_entity.type
_entity.pdbx_description
1 polymer ?
#
loop_
_entity_poly.entity_id
_entity_poly.type
_entity_poly.pdbx_seq_one_letter_code
_entity_poly.pdbx_strand_id
1 'polypeptide(L)'
;MSGQAYNSFSRAFLEWLFKDQRPRDLLVWSAKTYSPDEHYWASLNDMYHNQHLDAPGGFFGDPEKKGYLTKFILWTYENSRFKCHGRAVHNICNFNALDLPTIVSQLHLAANKYDLTMDPVAYACMEELLENRTVTPDPKFNKRRYETLYFVRNNFKRKTEVSGG
;
A
#
# COMPACT_ATOMS: atom_id res chain seq x y z
N MET A 1 1.15 -15.45 7.09
CA MET A 1 1.24 -14.36 6.09
C MET A 1 0.92 -13.07 6.80
N SER A 2 1.75 -12.04 6.65
CA SER A 2 1.57 -10.73 7.28
C SER A 2 1.46 -9.66 6.20
N GLY A 3 0.63 -8.66 6.44
CA GLY A 3 0.30 -7.58 5.52
C GLY A 3 0.11 -6.26 6.26
N GLN A 4 -0.61 -5.33 5.63
CA GLN A 4 -0.95 -4.05 6.22
C GLN A 4 -2.47 -3.84 6.19
N ALA A 5 -2.99 -3.11 7.17
CA ALA A 5 -4.39 -2.70 7.20
C ALA A 5 -4.78 -1.76 6.03
N TYR A 6 -3.80 -1.03 5.47
CA TYR A 6 -4.01 -0.08 4.37
C TYR A 6 -3.86 -0.74 3.01
N ASN A 7 -4.93 -0.72 2.21
CA ASN A 7 -4.98 -1.42 0.93
C ASN A 7 -5.63 -0.56 -0.17
N SER A 8 -5.34 -0.89 -1.42
CA SER A 8 -5.96 -0.29 -2.61
C SER A 8 -6.60 -1.39 -3.44
N PHE A 9 -7.91 -1.29 -3.66
CA PHE A 9 -8.72 -2.33 -4.31
C PHE A 9 -9.29 -1.86 -5.63
N SER A 10 -9.38 -2.78 -6.60
CA SER A 10 -10.12 -2.55 -7.83
C SER A 10 -11.62 -2.73 -7.60
N ARG A 11 -12.46 -2.12 -8.45
CA ARG A 11 -13.91 -2.35 -8.42
C ARG A 11 -14.27 -3.82 -8.60
N ALA A 12 -13.62 -4.51 -9.54
CA ALA A 12 -13.85 -5.94 -9.78
C ALA A 12 -13.55 -6.80 -8.55
N PHE A 13 -12.49 -6.46 -7.80
CA PHE A 13 -12.19 -7.13 -6.54
C PHE A 13 -13.31 -6.93 -5.52
N LEU A 14 -13.82 -5.70 -5.36
CA LEU A 14 -14.91 -5.42 -4.42
C LEU A 14 -16.21 -6.16 -4.83
N GLU A 15 -16.54 -6.19 -6.11
CA GLU A 15 -17.70 -6.94 -6.59
C GLU A 15 -17.58 -8.44 -6.31
N TRP A 16 -16.40 -9.01 -6.52
CA TRP A 16 -16.11 -10.40 -6.14
C TRP A 16 -16.18 -10.61 -4.63
N LEU A 17 -15.57 -9.73 -3.84
CA LEU A 17 -15.56 -9.77 -2.37
C LEU A 17 -16.99 -9.87 -1.80
N PHE A 18 -17.93 -9.13 -2.39
CA PHE A 18 -19.32 -9.11 -1.93
C PHE A 18 -20.18 -10.22 -2.51
N LYS A 19 -19.81 -10.87 -3.61
CA LYS A 19 -20.64 -11.90 -4.28
C LYS A 19 -20.18 -13.33 -3.99
N ASP A 20 -18.89 -13.52 -3.86
CA ASP A 20 -18.28 -14.83 -3.69
C ASP A 20 -18.33 -15.29 -2.21
N GLN A 21 -18.50 -16.59 -2.00
CA GLN A 21 -18.58 -17.15 -0.65
C GLN A 21 -17.20 -17.30 0.00
N ARG A 22 -16.15 -17.59 -0.79
CA ARG A 22 -14.78 -17.82 -0.29
C ARG A 22 -14.23 -16.68 0.56
N PRO A 23 -14.28 -15.39 0.13
CA PRO A 23 -13.79 -14.29 0.96
C PRO A 23 -14.62 -14.07 2.22
N ARG A 24 -15.91 -14.45 2.23
CA ARG A 24 -16.78 -14.35 3.41
C ARG A 24 -16.44 -15.43 4.43
N ASP A 25 -16.24 -16.66 3.99
CA ASP A 25 -15.83 -17.77 4.85
C ASP A 25 -14.48 -17.46 5.51
N LEU A 26 -13.52 -16.93 4.73
CA LEU A 26 -12.25 -16.47 5.27
C LEU A 26 -12.42 -15.34 6.28
N LEU A 27 -13.34 -14.39 6.06
CA LEU A 27 -13.59 -13.29 6.98
C LEU A 27 -14.13 -13.81 8.32
N VAL A 28 -15.09 -14.73 8.27
CA VAL A 28 -15.67 -15.37 9.47
C VAL A 28 -14.60 -16.15 10.22
N TRP A 29 -13.75 -16.89 9.51
CA TRP A 29 -12.63 -17.59 10.11
C TRP A 29 -11.64 -16.62 10.78
N SER A 30 -11.31 -15.51 10.12
CA SER A 30 -10.39 -14.50 10.64
C SER A 30 -10.93 -13.75 11.86
N ALA A 31 -12.24 -13.74 12.10
CA ALA A 31 -12.86 -12.96 13.18
C ALA A 31 -12.34 -13.30 14.59
N LYS A 32 -11.80 -14.51 14.79
CA LYS A 32 -11.25 -14.96 16.08
C LYS A 32 -9.73 -14.86 16.17
N THR A 33 -9.09 -14.22 15.21
CA THR A 33 -7.64 -14.05 15.16
C THR A 33 -7.22 -12.68 15.73
N TYR A 34 -5.94 -12.54 16.09
CA TYR A 34 -5.37 -11.26 16.48
C TYR A 34 -5.09 -10.40 15.22
N SER A 35 -5.49 -9.12 15.25
CA SER A 35 -5.33 -8.15 14.16
C SER A 35 -5.69 -8.69 12.77
N PRO A 36 -6.97 -9.08 12.53
CA PRO A 36 -7.40 -9.70 11.28
C PRO A 36 -7.19 -8.82 10.05
N ASP A 37 -7.21 -7.50 10.23
CA ASP A 37 -6.92 -6.51 9.19
C ASP A 37 -5.48 -6.56 8.67
N GLU A 38 -4.54 -7.09 9.45
CA GLU A 38 -3.14 -7.23 9.02
C GLU A 38 -2.86 -8.52 8.24
N HIS A 39 -3.81 -9.45 8.11
CA HIS A 39 -3.59 -10.68 7.33
C HIS A 39 -4.71 -11.06 6.36
N TYR A 40 -5.97 -10.67 6.63
CA TYR A 40 -7.11 -11.01 5.78
C TYR A 40 -6.91 -10.52 4.34
N TRP A 41 -6.54 -9.26 4.16
CA TRP A 41 -6.32 -8.67 2.84
C TRP A 41 -5.12 -9.29 2.11
N ALA A 42 -4.05 -9.59 2.86
CA ALA A 42 -2.87 -10.23 2.29
C ALA A 42 -3.18 -11.62 1.77
N SER A 43 -3.96 -12.41 2.51
CA SER A 43 -4.41 -13.75 2.11
C SER A 43 -5.27 -13.72 0.85
N LEU A 44 -6.25 -12.80 0.77
CA LEU A 44 -7.08 -12.66 -0.43
C LEU A 44 -6.30 -12.20 -1.66
N ASN A 45 -5.25 -11.43 -1.46
CA ASN A 45 -4.42 -10.96 -2.56
C ASN A 45 -3.37 -12.01 -2.98
N ASP A 46 -3.03 -12.97 -2.14
CA ASP A 46 -1.96 -13.92 -2.42
C ASP A 46 -2.44 -15.13 -3.20
N MET A 47 -2.31 -15.03 -4.52
CA MET A 47 -2.60 -16.13 -5.43
C MET A 47 -1.40 -17.04 -5.63
N TYR A 48 -0.25 -16.79 -5.00
CA TYR A 48 0.85 -17.75 -5.03
C TYR A 48 0.50 -18.98 -4.19
N HIS A 49 -0.02 -18.78 -2.96
CA HIS A 49 -0.49 -19.88 -2.11
C HIS A 49 -1.99 -20.16 -2.25
N ASN A 50 -2.83 -19.15 -2.47
CA ASN A 50 -4.30 -19.31 -2.49
C ASN A 50 -4.89 -19.26 -3.92
N GLN A 51 -4.30 -20.01 -4.85
CA GLN A 51 -4.74 -20.03 -6.26
C GLN A 51 -6.23 -20.34 -6.44
N HIS A 52 -6.81 -21.13 -5.54
CA HIS A 52 -8.22 -21.51 -5.55
C HIS A 52 -9.18 -20.35 -5.25
N LEU A 53 -8.71 -19.18 -4.77
CA LEU A 53 -9.55 -18.00 -4.59
C LEU A 53 -9.82 -17.27 -5.90
N ASP A 54 -8.88 -17.32 -6.85
CA ASP A 54 -8.94 -16.62 -8.13
C ASP A 54 -9.44 -15.17 -8.01
N ALA A 55 -8.90 -14.45 -7.01
CA ALA A 55 -9.36 -13.11 -6.66
C ALA A 55 -9.01 -12.11 -7.77
N PRO A 56 -9.95 -11.25 -8.22
CA PRO A 56 -9.68 -10.28 -9.27
C PRO A 56 -8.55 -9.32 -8.90
N GLY A 57 -7.47 -9.33 -9.68
CA GLY A 57 -6.29 -8.50 -9.42
C GLY A 57 -5.36 -9.05 -8.32
N GLY A 58 -5.60 -10.28 -7.85
CA GLY A 58 -4.71 -11.02 -6.98
C GLY A 58 -3.32 -11.20 -7.60
N PHE A 59 -2.32 -11.34 -6.74
CA PHE A 59 -0.91 -11.38 -7.10
C PHE A 59 -0.39 -12.81 -7.09
N PHE A 60 0.22 -13.23 -8.20
CA PHE A 60 0.69 -14.61 -8.39
C PHE A 60 2.20 -14.79 -8.21
N GLY A 61 2.95 -13.69 -8.04
CA GLY A 61 4.37 -13.77 -7.73
C GLY A 61 4.63 -14.02 -6.25
N ASP A 62 5.91 -14.11 -5.90
CA ASP A 62 6.36 -14.27 -4.51
C ASP A 62 5.85 -13.10 -3.64
N PRO A 63 4.96 -13.35 -2.66
CA PRO A 63 4.31 -12.29 -1.88
C PRO A 63 5.30 -11.44 -1.08
N GLU A 64 6.44 -12.01 -0.67
CA GLU A 64 7.51 -11.29 0.03
C GLU A 64 8.19 -10.24 -0.86
N LYS A 65 8.11 -10.41 -2.19
CA LYS A 65 8.69 -9.48 -3.18
C LYS A 65 7.68 -8.49 -3.76
N LYS A 66 6.39 -8.61 -3.43
CA LYS A 66 5.33 -7.79 -4.04
C LYS A 66 5.54 -6.29 -3.78
N GLY A 67 5.98 -5.91 -2.58
CA GLY A 67 6.02 -4.51 -2.15
C GLY A 67 4.61 -3.91 -1.93
N TYR A 68 4.54 -2.74 -1.31
CA TYR A 68 3.29 -2.06 -0.95
C TYR A 68 3.29 -0.62 -1.48
N LEU A 69 2.22 -0.20 -2.16
CA LEU A 69 2.11 1.14 -2.76
C LEU A 69 1.18 2.07 -1.98
N THR A 70 0.20 1.51 -1.27
CA THR A 70 -0.92 2.29 -0.72
C THR A 70 -0.46 3.35 0.28
N LYS A 71 0.38 2.98 1.24
CA LYS A 71 0.76 3.88 2.33
C LYS A 71 2.22 3.71 2.72
N PHE A 72 2.94 4.81 2.84
CA PHE A 72 4.24 4.87 3.47
C PHE A 72 4.06 4.95 4.98
N ILE A 73 4.71 4.06 5.72
CA ILE A 73 4.74 4.09 7.18
C ILE A 73 6.20 4.03 7.60
N LEU A 74 6.66 5.01 8.38
CA LEU A 74 8.01 4.98 8.93
C LEU A 74 7.98 4.38 10.33
N TRP A 75 8.48 3.15 10.43
CA TRP A 75 8.65 2.45 11.70
C TRP A 75 10.00 2.79 12.33
N THR A 76 10.01 3.08 13.63
CA THR A 76 11.21 3.49 14.36
C THR A 76 11.79 2.34 15.16
N TYR A 77 12.47 1.43 14.47
CA TYR A 77 13.29 0.37 15.07
C TYR A 77 14.79 0.71 15.00
N GLU A 78 15.65 -0.04 15.69
CA GLU A 78 17.09 0.20 15.76
C GLU A 78 17.76 0.29 14.37
N ASN A 79 17.28 -0.47 13.41
CA ASN A 79 17.78 -0.54 12.03
C ASN A 79 16.88 0.20 11.02
N SER A 80 16.10 1.19 11.46
CA SER A 80 15.23 1.94 10.55
C SER A 80 16.04 2.58 9.42
N ARG A 81 15.55 2.38 8.19
CA ARG A 81 16.17 2.94 6.98
C ARG A 81 16.20 4.46 6.98
N PHE A 82 15.22 5.10 7.63
CA PHE A 82 15.11 6.54 7.69
C PHE A 82 14.99 6.98 9.15
N LYS A 83 15.57 8.14 9.45
CA LYS A 83 15.42 8.78 10.75
C LYS A 83 14.04 9.45 10.80
N CYS A 84 13.30 9.20 11.87
CA CYS A 84 12.12 10.00 12.20
C CYS A 84 12.59 11.30 12.84
N HIS A 85 12.23 12.44 12.24
CA HIS A 85 12.54 13.76 12.79
C HIS A 85 11.43 14.30 13.67
N GLY A 86 10.19 13.83 13.50
CA GLY A 86 9.08 14.10 14.41
C GLY A 86 9.12 13.22 15.67
N ARG A 87 7.95 12.70 16.09
CA ARG A 87 7.80 11.92 17.32
C ARG A 87 7.29 10.52 17.04
N ALA A 88 8.00 9.52 17.51
CA ALA A 88 7.52 8.14 17.47
C ALA A 88 6.45 7.90 18.54
N VAL A 89 5.31 7.32 18.14
CA VAL A 89 4.26 6.86 19.06
C VAL A 89 3.84 5.46 18.61
N HIS A 90 3.98 4.49 19.52
CA HIS A 90 3.84 3.05 19.22
C HIS A 90 4.77 2.58 18.07
N ASN A 91 6.02 3.03 18.09
CA ASN A 91 7.04 2.75 17.06
C ASN A 91 6.70 3.24 15.64
N ILE A 92 5.69 4.09 15.49
CA ILE A 92 5.34 4.73 14.21
C ILE A 92 5.65 6.22 14.31
N CYS A 93 6.37 6.75 13.32
CA CYS A 93 6.71 8.16 13.22
C CYS A 93 5.46 9.02 12.97
N ASN A 94 5.18 9.97 13.87
CA ASN A 94 4.43 11.17 13.53
C ASN A 94 5.38 12.12 12.80
N PHE A 95 5.14 12.36 11.52
CA PHE A 95 5.99 13.18 10.67
C PHE A 95 5.95 14.65 11.08
N ASN A 96 7.09 15.31 10.90
CA ASN A 96 7.22 16.76 10.95
C ASN A 96 7.78 17.31 9.62
N ALA A 97 7.99 18.63 9.53
CA ALA A 97 8.44 19.29 8.31
C ALA A 97 9.80 18.77 7.79
N LEU A 98 10.66 18.26 8.68
CA LEU A 98 11.97 17.71 8.31
C LEU A 98 11.88 16.31 7.70
N ASP A 99 10.77 15.60 7.90
CA ASP A 99 10.53 14.28 7.30
C ASP A 99 10.03 14.38 5.84
N LEU A 100 9.53 15.56 5.40
CA LEU A 100 8.93 15.73 4.08
C LEU A 100 9.82 15.34 2.90
N PRO A 101 11.14 15.64 2.88
CA PRO A 101 12.01 15.19 1.79
C PRO A 101 12.04 13.67 1.65
N THR A 102 12.02 12.93 2.77
CA THR A 102 11.93 11.47 2.77
C THR A 102 10.60 11.02 2.20
N ILE A 103 9.49 11.61 2.63
CA ILE A 103 8.13 11.24 2.21
C ILE A 103 7.94 11.47 0.70
N VAL A 104 8.33 12.64 0.19
CA VAL A 104 8.20 13.02 -1.23
C VAL A 104 9.04 12.13 -2.16
N SER A 105 10.12 11.53 -1.64
CA SER A 105 10.96 10.61 -2.43
C SER A 105 10.36 9.20 -2.58
N GLN A 106 9.33 8.85 -1.80
CA GLN A 106 8.72 7.53 -1.85
C GLN A 106 7.74 7.38 -3.03
N LEU A 107 7.50 6.14 -3.45
CA LEU A 107 6.49 5.81 -4.47
C LEU A 107 5.09 5.61 -3.91
N HIS A 108 4.90 5.72 -2.59
CA HIS A 108 3.60 5.45 -1.98
C HIS A 108 2.56 6.53 -2.30
N LEU A 109 1.28 6.16 -2.33
CA LEU A 109 0.18 7.08 -2.65
C LEU A 109 -0.20 8.00 -1.48
N ALA A 110 0.00 7.53 -0.26
CA ALA A 110 -0.26 8.25 0.98
C ALA A 110 0.83 7.96 2.01
N ALA A 111 0.84 8.68 3.13
CA ALA A 111 1.78 8.45 4.23
C ALA A 111 1.08 8.43 5.60
N ASN A 112 1.67 7.73 6.57
CA ASN A 112 1.21 7.64 7.96
C ASN A 112 2.38 7.91 8.94
N LYS A 113 2.25 8.81 9.92
CA LYS A 113 1.08 9.65 10.30
C LYS A 113 1.45 11.13 10.40
N TYR A 114 0.48 12.00 10.12
CA TYR A 114 0.54 13.43 10.39
C TYR A 114 -0.32 13.73 11.61
N ASP A 115 0.13 14.67 12.43
CA ASP A 115 -0.59 15.13 13.61
C ASP A 115 -0.51 16.65 13.66
N LEU A 116 -1.65 17.31 13.44
CA LEU A 116 -1.76 18.77 13.38
C LEU A 116 -1.42 19.46 14.70
N THR A 117 -1.53 18.73 15.82
CA THR A 117 -1.14 19.26 17.14
C THR A 117 0.37 19.24 17.36
N MET A 118 1.09 18.44 16.56
CA MET A 118 2.53 18.29 16.63
C MET A 118 3.25 19.18 15.65
N ASP A 119 2.88 19.11 14.38
CA ASP A 119 3.47 19.93 13.33
C ASP A 119 2.44 20.20 12.22
N PRO A 120 1.69 21.31 12.32
CA PRO A 120 0.76 21.70 11.26
C PRO A 120 1.49 22.17 9.98
N VAL A 121 2.76 22.58 10.08
CA VAL A 121 3.55 23.01 8.91
C VAL A 121 3.82 21.83 7.99
N ALA A 122 4.13 20.66 8.55
CA ALA A 122 4.31 19.44 7.77
C ALA A 122 3.08 19.11 6.90
N TYR A 123 1.88 19.29 7.46
CA TYR A 123 0.63 19.08 6.74
C TYR A 123 0.42 20.16 5.66
N ALA A 124 0.54 21.44 6.03
CA ALA A 124 0.33 22.56 5.12
C ALA A 124 1.28 22.53 3.90
N CYS A 125 2.58 22.23 4.11
CA CYS A 125 3.53 22.11 3.01
C CYS A 125 3.20 20.95 2.05
N MET A 126 2.67 19.84 2.56
CA MET A 126 2.24 18.73 1.71
C MET A 126 0.98 19.06 0.92
N GLU A 127 0.04 19.78 1.53
CA GLU A 127 -1.16 20.29 0.85
C GLU A 127 -0.79 21.24 -0.29
N GLU A 128 0.03 22.25 -0.01
CA GLU A 128 0.52 23.20 -1.02
C GLU A 128 1.30 22.49 -2.14
N LEU A 129 2.16 21.51 -1.79
CA LEU A 129 2.88 20.72 -2.78
C LEU A 129 1.93 19.93 -3.70
N LEU A 130 0.90 19.31 -3.15
CA LEU A 130 -0.08 18.54 -3.93
C LEU A 130 -0.93 19.46 -4.80
N GLU A 131 -1.38 20.60 -4.28
CA GLU A 131 -2.13 21.60 -5.05
C GLU A 131 -1.31 22.12 -6.22
N ASN A 132 -0.06 22.53 -5.96
CA ASN A 132 0.86 22.99 -7.00
C ASN A 132 1.08 21.94 -8.10
N ARG A 133 1.13 20.65 -7.74
CA ARG A 133 1.25 19.54 -8.70
C ARG A 133 0.00 19.31 -9.55
N THR A 134 -1.18 19.68 -9.05
CA THR A 134 -2.43 19.60 -9.82
C THR A 134 -2.57 20.74 -10.82
N VAL A 135 -2.11 21.93 -10.45
CA VAL A 135 -2.16 23.13 -11.30
C VAL A 135 -1.02 23.16 -12.32
N THR A 136 0.18 22.75 -11.90
CA THR A 136 1.38 22.72 -12.74
C THR A 136 1.94 21.30 -12.82
N PRO A 137 1.98 20.67 -14.00
CA PRO A 137 2.56 19.34 -14.15
C PRO A 137 4.00 19.29 -13.63
N ASP A 138 4.29 18.38 -12.71
CA ASP A 138 5.64 18.19 -12.16
C ASP A 138 6.54 17.58 -13.27
N PRO A 139 7.54 18.31 -13.80
CA PRO A 139 8.39 17.82 -14.87
C PRO A 139 9.28 16.65 -14.41
N LYS A 140 9.40 16.42 -13.09
CA LYS A 140 10.13 15.29 -12.53
C LYS A 140 9.25 14.05 -12.37
N PHE A 141 7.93 14.18 -12.52
CA PHE A 141 7.03 13.04 -12.42
C PHE A 141 7.26 12.08 -13.59
N ASN A 142 7.57 10.82 -13.26
CA ASN A 142 7.83 9.79 -14.23
C ASN A 142 6.91 8.59 -13.98
N LYS A 143 5.84 8.49 -14.77
CA LYS A 143 4.87 7.39 -14.73
C LYS A 143 5.53 6.02 -14.91
N ARG A 144 6.64 5.94 -15.66
CA ARG A 144 7.37 4.69 -15.90
C ARG A 144 7.85 4.04 -14.61
N ARG A 145 8.11 4.82 -13.55
CA ARG A 145 8.48 4.28 -12.22
C ARG A 145 7.36 3.40 -11.64
N TYR A 146 6.10 3.78 -11.85
CA TYR A 146 4.94 3.02 -11.38
C TYR A 146 4.64 1.83 -12.30
N GLU A 147 4.76 2.02 -13.62
CA GLU A 147 4.52 0.95 -14.61
C GLU A 147 5.53 -0.20 -14.51
N THR A 148 6.73 0.09 -14.01
CA THR A 148 7.82 -0.89 -13.89
C THR A 148 7.89 -1.58 -12.53
N LEU A 149 6.98 -1.25 -11.60
CA LEU A 149 6.86 -1.93 -10.32
C LEU A 149 6.67 -3.44 -10.53
N TYR A 150 7.35 -4.24 -9.71
CA TYR A 150 7.40 -5.69 -9.86
C TYR A 150 6.00 -6.32 -9.93
N PHE A 151 5.14 -5.96 -8.99
CA PHE A 151 3.77 -6.47 -8.89
C PHE A 151 2.86 -5.99 -10.03
N VAL A 152 3.17 -4.86 -10.65
CA VAL A 152 2.46 -4.36 -11.85
C VAL A 152 2.86 -5.20 -13.07
N ARG A 153 4.17 -5.35 -13.32
CA ARG A 153 4.67 -6.11 -14.47
C ARG A 153 4.29 -7.57 -14.45
N ASN A 154 4.31 -8.20 -13.28
CA ASN A 154 3.94 -9.61 -13.12
C ASN A 154 2.48 -9.86 -13.51
N ASN A 155 1.57 -9.00 -13.02
CA ASN A 155 0.14 -9.09 -13.35
C ASN A 155 -0.14 -8.85 -14.85
N PHE A 156 0.63 -7.98 -15.54
CA PHE A 156 0.49 -7.79 -16.98
C PHE A 156 0.91 -9.02 -17.80
N LYS A 157 2.05 -9.64 -17.48
CA LYS A 157 2.54 -10.84 -18.20
C LYS A 157 1.52 -11.98 -18.14
N ARG A 158 0.91 -12.19 -16.98
CA ARG A 158 -0.11 -13.23 -16.82
C ARG A 158 -1.37 -12.91 -17.63
N LYS A 159 -1.85 -11.66 -17.63
CA LYS A 159 -3.01 -11.29 -18.46
C LYS A 159 -2.78 -11.62 -19.93
N THR A 160 -1.57 -11.36 -20.45
CA THR A 160 -1.23 -11.67 -21.84
C THR A 160 -1.13 -13.16 -22.14
N GLU A 161 -0.66 -13.97 -21.18
CA GLU A 161 -0.62 -15.44 -21.30
C GLU A 161 -2.03 -16.05 -21.30
N VAL A 162 -2.95 -15.51 -20.48
CA VAL A 162 -4.34 -16.00 -20.38
C VAL A 162 -5.20 -15.55 -21.57
N SER A 163 -4.93 -14.40 -22.17
CA SER A 163 -5.70 -13.91 -23.35
C SER A 163 -5.20 -14.43 -24.69
N GLY A 164 -4.06 -15.14 -24.71
CA GLY A 164 -3.40 -15.62 -25.93
C GLY A 164 -3.53 -17.13 -26.17
N GLY A 165 -4.26 -17.85 -25.32
CA GLY A 165 -4.62 -19.26 -25.48
C GLY A 165 -6.13 -19.43 -25.55
#